data_AF-A0A453FVM3-F1
#
_entry.id   AF-A0A453FVM3-F1
#
_cell.length_a   1.000
_cell.length_b   1.000
_cell.length_c   1.000
_cell.angle_alpha   90.00
_cell.angle_beta   90.00
_cell.angle_gamma   90.00
#
_symmetry.space_group_name_H-M   'P 1'
#
loop_
_entity.id
_entity.type
_entity.pdbx_description
1 polymer ?
#
loop_
_entity_poly.entity_id
_entity_poly.type
_entity_poly.pdbx_seq_one_letter_code
_entity_poly.pdbx_strand_id
1 'polypeptide(L)'
;GSKEGWKAVERRFDEMSKASGRLPKESFGKCIGMGDSKEFAGELFVTLSRRRSIEPEQGITKEQLREFWTEMTDQNFDSRLRIFFDMCDKNGDGMLTEDEVKEVIILSASANKLAKLKSHAATYSSLIMEELDPDDRGYIEIWQLETLLRGMVSAQAPEVKLKRTTSSLARTMIPMRYRSPLKRHVTRTMDFAHENWKRIWLVTLWLAANLALFVYKFEQYKRRSSFQVMGNCVCVAKGAAETLKLNMALILLPVCRNTLTTLRSTALSHVIPFDDNINFHKVLAGAIAVGTVVHTLAHVTCDFPRLVSCPSDKFMALLGPNFGFRQPTYPDLLASAPGVTGILMIIIMTFSFTLAMHTFRRSVVKLPSPLHHLAGFNAFWYAHHLLLLVYVLLVVHSYFIFLTRIWYKKTTWMFLIVPVLFYACERIIRKVRENNYHVNILKAAIYPGNVLSLHMKKPPGFKYKSGMYLFVKCPDVSPFEWHPFSITSAPGDDYLSVHIRTLGDWTSELRNLFGKCCEAQVTSKKATLSRLETTVVADSATEDTR
;
A
#
# COMPACT_ATOMS: atom_id res chain seq x y z
N GLY A 1 23.60 50.90 -12.17
CA GLY A 1 23.12 51.51 -10.91
C GLY A 1 24.20 51.82 -9.87
N SER A 2 25.50 51.48 -10.05
CA SER A 2 26.47 51.52 -8.93
C SER A 2 27.01 52.91 -8.56
N LYS A 3 27.13 53.85 -9.50
CA LYS A 3 27.75 55.17 -9.24
C LYS A 3 26.88 56.12 -8.40
N GLU A 4 25.56 56.11 -8.58
CA GLU A 4 24.65 56.96 -7.78
C GLU A 4 24.43 56.39 -6.38
N GLY A 5 24.34 55.06 -6.25
CA GLY A 5 24.24 54.39 -4.95
C GLY A 5 25.46 54.63 -4.06
N TRP A 6 26.67 54.57 -4.63
CA TRP A 6 27.90 54.86 -3.90
C TRP A 6 27.95 56.28 -3.34
N LYS A 7 27.59 57.31 -4.13
CA LYS A 7 27.60 58.71 -3.67
C LYS A 7 26.70 58.94 -2.45
N ALA A 8 25.57 58.24 -2.36
CA ALA A 8 24.67 58.31 -1.21
C ALA A 8 25.26 57.64 0.04
N VAL A 9 25.96 56.52 -0.12
CA VAL A 9 26.68 55.81 0.96
C VAL A 9 27.87 56.63 1.44
N GLU A 10 28.62 57.20 0.52
CA GLU A 10 29.77 58.07 0.78
C GLU A 10 29.36 59.30 1.60
N ARG A 11 28.27 59.99 1.24
CA ARG A 11 27.75 61.11 2.03
C ARG A 11 27.37 60.68 3.45
N ARG A 12 26.72 59.53 3.60
CA ARG A 12 26.34 58.98 4.92
C ARG A 12 27.56 58.58 5.76
N PHE A 13 28.62 58.08 5.12
CA PHE A 13 29.89 57.81 5.79
C PHE A 13 30.49 59.10 6.35
N ASP A 14 30.60 60.14 5.51
CA ASP A 14 31.18 61.43 5.91
C ASP A 14 30.35 62.13 7.01
N GLU A 15 29.04 61.85 7.10
CA GLU A 15 28.18 62.30 8.20
C GLU A 15 28.43 61.55 9.51
N MET A 16 28.68 60.23 9.43
CA MET A 16 28.77 59.34 10.60
C MET A 16 30.21 59.09 11.10
N SER A 17 31.24 59.44 10.33
CA SER A 17 32.66 59.24 10.68
C SER A 17 33.39 60.51 11.15
N LYS A 18 32.67 61.64 11.33
CA LYS A 18 33.23 62.98 11.62
C LYS A 18 34.19 63.07 12.82
N ALA A 19 34.07 62.18 13.80
CA ALA A 19 34.88 62.22 15.02
C ALA A 19 36.17 61.37 14.96
N SER A 20 36.20 60.29 14.16
CA SER A 20 37.26 59.26 14.20
C SER A 20 37.85 58.92 12.84
N GLY A 21 37.25 59.40 11.73
CA GLY A 21 37.62 59.00 10.37
C GLY A 21 37.30 57.54 10.03
N ARG A 22 36.67 56.81 10.96
CA ARG A 22 36.32 55.40 10.83
C ARG A 22 34.85 55.16 11.15
N LEU A 23 34.22 54.25 10.41
CA LEU A 23 32.83 53.86 10.62
C LEU A 23 32.76 52.65 11.57
N PRO A 24 32.12 52.77 12.74
CA PRO A 24 31.94 51.65 13.67
C PRO A 24 30.85 50.68 13.17
N LYS A 25 30.90 49.43 13.64
CA LYS A 25 30.00 48.33 13.25
C LYS A 25 28.52 48.70 13.38
N GLU A 26 28.13 49.40 14.44
CA GLU A 26 26.74 49.74 14.76
C GLU A 26 26.15 50.74 13.76
N SER A 27 27.00 51.55 13.14
CA SER A 27 26.63 52.57 12.15
C SER A 27 26.67 52.04 10.72
N PHE A 28 27.25 50.85 10.49
CA PHE A 28 27.39 50.24 9.17
C PHE A 28 26.04 50.06 8.46
N GLY A 29 25.06 49.43 9.13
CA GLY A 29 23.73 49.19 8.55
C GLY A 29 23.05 50.48 8.09
N LYS A 30 23.14 51.57 8.87
CA LYS A 30 22.59 52.88 8.47
C LYS A 30 23.33 53.47 7.29
N CYS A 31 24.64 53.28 7.21
CA CYS A 31 25.49 53.79 6.12
C CYS A 31 25.16 53.16 4.77
N ILE A 32 24.91 51.86 4.74
CA ILE A 32 24.60 51.12 3.51
C ILE A 32 23.11 51.13 3.15
N GLY A 33 22.25 51.75 3.98
CA GLY A 33 20.80 51.82 3.73
C GLY A 33 20.00 50.62 4.26
N MET A 34 20.58 49.83 5.17
CA MET A 34 19.96 48.69 5.87
C MET A 34 19.69 49.00 7.35
N GLY A 35 19.27 50.23 7.66
CA GLY A 35 19.07 50.70 9.04
C GLY A 35 18.02 49.90 9.85
N ASP A 36 17.07 49.29 9.16
CA ASP A 36 15.99 48.48 9.74
C ASP A 36 16.42 47.04 10.09
N SER A 37 17.61 46.61 9.65
CA SER A 37 18.11 45.23 9.83
C SER A 37 19.51 45.25 10.48
N LYS A 38 19.60 45.82 11.68
CA LYS A 38 20.87 46.04 12.40
C LYS A 38 21.66 44.75 12.62
N GLU A 39 21.00 43.67 13.02
CA GLU A 39 21.63 42.36 13.28
C GLU A 39 22.27 41.80 12.00
N PHE A 40 21.50 41.73 10.91
CA PHE A 40 21.99 41.27 9.60
C PHE A 40 23.14 42.13 9.07
N ALA A 41 23.01 43.46 9.16
CA ALA A 41 24.06 44.38 8.71
C ALA A 41 25.34 44.24 9.57
N GLY A 42 25.20 43.99 10.86
CA GLY A 42 26.32 43.71 11.76
C GLY A 42 27.05 42.43 11.39
N GLU A 43 26.34 41.36 11.07
CA GLU A 43 26.95 40.10 10.62
C GLU A 43 27.63 40.23 9.25
N LEU A 44 27.02 40.97 8.33
CA LEU A 44 27.62 41.29 7.04
C LEU A 44 28.93 42.08 7.20
N PHE A 45 28.97 43.04 8.13
CA PHE A 45 30.18 43.79 8.46
C PHE A 45 31.30 42.88 8.99
N VAL A 46 30.97 41.99 9.94
CA VAL A 46 31.94 41.04 10.52
C VAL A 46 32.47 40.11 9.45
N THR A 47 31.60 39.61 8.57
CA THR A 47 31.96 38.70 7.48
C THR A 47 32.90 39.35 6.48
N LEU A 48 32.57 40.55 6.00
CA LEU A 48 33.42 41.29 5.05
C LEU A 48 34.75 41.71 5.69
N SER A 49 34.74 42.02 6.98
CA SER A 49 35.98 42.32 7.74
C SER A 49 36.86 41.07 7.87
N ARG A 50 36.27 39.92 8.18
CA ARG A 50 36.97 38.62 8.30
C ARG A 50 37.67 38.23 7.00
N ARG A 51 36.97 38.34 5.86
CA ARG A 51 37.51 38.04 4.51
C ARG A 51 38.73 38.88 4.15
N ARG A 52 38.86 40.08 4.72
CA ARG A 52 39.95 41.03 4.47
C ARG A 52 40.94 41.14 5.63
N SER A 53 40.83 40.28 6.63
CA SER A 53 41.66 40.30 7.85
C SER A 53 41.65 41.67 8.54
N ILE A 54 40.50 42.35 8.56
CA ILE A 54 40.27 43.62 9.25
C ILE A 54 39.66 43.34 10.62
N GLU A 55 40.20 43.95 11.67
CA GLU A 55 39.62 43.86 13.02
C GLU A 55 38.30 44.66 13.11
N PRO A 56 37.16 44.01 13.43
CA PRO A 56 35.85 44.67 13.43
C PRO A 56 35.72 45.81 14.45
N GLU A 57 36.46 45.73 15.56
CA GLU A 57 36.38 46.68 16.68
C GLU A 57 36.97 48.05 16.33
N GLN A 58 37.91 48.10 15.39
CA GLN A 58 38.58 49.35 15.02
C GLN A 58 37.76 50.23 14.06
N GLY A 59 36.64 49.72 13.54
CA GLY A 59 35.86 50.35 12.48
C GLY A 59 36.58 50.36 11.13
N ILE A 60 35.86 50.73 10.07
CA ILE A 60 36.40 50.72 8.69
C ILE A 60 36.64 52.14 8.15
N THR A 61 37.69 52.27 7.34
CA THR A 61 37.99 53.49 6.57
C THR A 61 37.06 53.65 5.37
N LYS A 62 37.10 54.83 4.73
CA LYS A 62 36.29 55.13 3.54
C LYS A 62 36.65 54.22 2.37
N GLU A 63 37.93 53.92 2.22
CA GLU A 63 38.48 53.02 1.21
C GLU A 63 37.98 51.59 1.44
N GLN A 64 38.05 51.09 2.67
CA GLN A 64 37.54 49.76 3.04
C GLN A 64 36.02 49.66 2.87
N LEU A 65 35.27 50.71 3.21
CA LEU A 65 33.83 50.76 2.94
C LEU A 65 33.52 50.73 1.43
N ARG A 66 34.34 51.37 0.61
CA ARG A 66 34.19 51.34 -0.86
C ARG A 66 34.40 49.93 -1.41
N GLU A 67 35.36 49.21 -0.86
CA GLU A 67 35.60 47.82 -1.19
C GLU A 67 34.43 46.93 -0.79
N PHE A 68 33.94 47.08 0.45
CA PHE A 68 32.75 46.36 0.94
C PHE A 68 31.54 46.63 0.03
N TRP A 69 31.30 47.90 -0.32
CA TRP A 69 30.19 48.28 -1.20
C TRP A 69 30.32 47.69 -2.60
N THR A 70 31.52 47.68 -3.17
CA THR A 70 31.77 47.13 -4.50
C THR A 70 31.46 45.63 -4.54
N GLU A 71 31.85 44.89 -3.50
CA GLU A 71 31.63 43.45 -3.39
C GLU A 71 30.16 43.10 -3.11
N MET A 72 29.48 43.84 -2.23
CA MET A 72 28.05 43.64 -1.96
C MET A 72 27.13 44.01 -3.13
N THR A 73 27.55 44.97 -3.96
CA THR A 73 26.76 45.45 -5.12
C THR A 73 27.11 44.73 -6.42
N ASP A 74 28.06 43.80 -6.39
CA ASP A 74 28.36 42.91 -7.50
C ASP A 74 27.09 42.15 -7.92
N GLN A 75 26.76 42.21 -9.20
CA GLN A 75 25.59 41.54 -9.77
C GLN A 75 25.86 40.06 -10.03
N ASN A 76 27.13 39.62 -9.92
CA ASN A 76 27.47 38.21 -10.04
C ASN A 76 26.83 37.39 -8.91
N PHE A 77 25.99 36.43 -9.31
CA PHE A 77 25.32 35.52 -8.39
C PHE A 77 26.32 34.76 -7.50
N ASP A 78 27.46 34.35 -8.05
CA ASP A 78 28.48 33.58 -7.33
C ASP A 78 29.15 34.40 -6.22
N SER A 79 29.41 35.68 -6.48
CA SER A 79 29.98 36.59 -5.49
C SER A 79 29.00 36.77 -4.32
N ARG A 80 27.72 36.98 -4.62
CA ARG A 80 26.67 37.15 -3.59
C ARG A 80 26.42 35.89 -2.78
N LEU A 81 26.45 34.73 -3.43
CA LEU A 81 26.25 33.44 -2.78
C LEU A 81 27.41 33.10 -1.84
N ARG A 82 28.65 33.42 -2.21
CA ARG A 82 29.81 33.28 -1.31
C ARG A 82 29.72 34.18 -0.09
N ILE A 83 29.34 35.46 -0.27
CA ILE A 83 29.14 36.37 0.86
C ILE A 83 28.06 35.81 1.81
N PHE A 84 26.99 35.25 1.25
CA PHE A 84 25.95 34.60 2.04
C PHE A 84 26.50 33.40 2.83
N PHE A 85 27.26 32.50 2.22
CA PHE A 85 27.83 31.35 2.93
C PHE A 85 28.86 31.73 4.00
N ASP A 86 29.71 32.73 3.74
CA ASP A 86 30.66 33.21 4.74
C ASP A 86 29.96 33.92 5.92
N MET A 87 28.75 34.45 5.70
CA MET A 87 27.89 34.93 6.79
C MET A 87 27.25 33.78 7.57
N CYS A 88 27.07 32.61 6.95
CA CYS A 88 26.51 31.42 7.58
C CYS A 88 27.56 30.69 8.43
N ASP A 89 28.77 30.56 7.90
CA ASP A 89 29.91 29.92 8.54
C ASP A 89 30.57 30.90 9.52
N LYS A 90 30.28 30.76 10.82
CA LYS A 90 30.72 31.74 11.82
C LYS A 90 32.17 31.54 12.23
N ASN A 91 32.64 30.31 12.25
CA ASN A 91 33.98 29.94 12.69
C ASN A 91 34.99 29.89 11.51
N GLY A 92 34.51 29.91 10.27
CA GLY A 92 35.31 29.89 9.05
C GLY A 92 35.88 28.50 8.71
N ASP A 93 35.27 27.42 9.19
CA ASP A 93 35.78 26.05 8.99
C ASP A 93 35.26 25.37 7.72
N GLY A 94 34.37 26.02 6.97
CA GLY A 94 33.78 25.49 5.75
C GLY A 94 32.64 24.49 5.97
N MET A 95 32.21 24.30 7.22
CA MET A 95 31.14 23.43 7.65
C MET A 95 30.01 24.29 8.25
N LEU A 96 28.78 23.81 8.14
CA LEU A 96 27.60 24.47 8.70
C LEU A 96 26.91 23.50 9.64
N THR A 97 26.89 23.85 10.92
CA THR A 97 26.13 23.13 11.95
C THR A 97 24.63 23.45 11.86
N GLU A 98 23.79 22.64 12.52
CA GLU A 98 22.35 22.90 12.56
C GLU A 98 22.01 24.29 13.10
N ASP A 99 22.72 24.72 14.15
CA ASP A 99 22.51 26.03 14.79
C ASP A 99 22.90 27.18 13.85
N GLU A 100 23.98 27.03 13.08
CA GLU A 100 24.38 28.02 12.07
C GLU A 100 23.34 28.13 10.94
N VAL A 101 22.86 26.99 10.43
CA VAL A 101 21.79 26.96 9.42
C VAL A 101 20.52 27.63 9.95
N LYS A 102 20.12 27.33 11.19
CA LYS A 102 18.97 27.94 11.86
C LYS A 102 19.12 29.45 11.98
N GLU A 103 20.28 29.92 12.40
CA GLU A 103 20.55 31.34 12.59
C GLU A 103 20.47 32.11 11.27
N VAL A 104 20.97 31.52 10.19
CA VAL A 104 20.86 32.08 8.84
C VAL A 104 19.41 32.25 8.41
N ILE A 105 18.57 31.24 8.68
CA ILE A 105 17.13 31.31 8.40
C ILE A 105 16.48 32.44 9.22
N ILE A 106 16.87 32.61 10.49
CA ILE A 106 16.37 33.68 11.37
C ILE A 106 16.79 35.07 10.86
N LEU A 107 18.06 35.23 10.48
CA LEU A 107 18.62 36.49 9.99
C LEU A 107 17.96 36.89 8.66
N SER A 108 17.83 35.94 7.73
CA SER A 108 17.14 36.14 6.45
C SER A 108 15.65 36.45 6.65
N ALA A 109 14.97 35.72 7.52
CA ALA A 109 13.57 35.97 7.85
C ALA A 109 13.36 37.36 8.46
N SER A 110 14.26 37.79 9.34
CA SER A 110 14.19 39.09 10.03
C SER A 110 14.44 40.24 9.05
N ALA A 111 15.43 40.12 8.15
CA ALA A 111 15.69 41.09 7.09
C ALA A 111 14.50 41.26 6.13
N ASN A 112 13.79 40.17 5.83
CA ASN A 112 12.65 40.17 4.92
C ASN A 112 11.28 40.31 5.62
N LYS A 113 11.25 40.57 6.94
CA LYS A 113 10.02 40.71 7.75
C LYS A 113 9.08 39.48 7.69
N LEU A 114 9.65 38.28 7.57
CA LEU A 114 8.94 36.99 7.46
C LEU A 114 8.76 36.33 8.85
N ALA A 115 7.81 36.82 9.65
CA ALA A 115 7.61 36.36 11.04
C ALA A 115 7.35 34.85 11.18
N LYS A 116 6.58 34.24 10.26
CA LYS A 116 6.30 32.80 10.28
C LYS A 116 7.54 31.93 9.98
N LEU A 117 8.43 32.42 9.11
CA LEU A 117 9.67 31.69 8.78
C LEU A 117 10.60 31.70 10.00
N LYS A 118 10.67 32.83 10.70
CA LYS A 118 11.43 32.97 11.94
C LYS A 118 10.95 32.03 13.05
N SER A 119 9.63 31.87 13.24
CA SER A 119 9.09 30.98 14.29
C SER A 119 9.35 29.50 14.03
N HIS A 120 9.54 29.09 12.77
CA HIS A 120 9.78 27.70 12.38
C HIS A 120 11.22 27.41 11.96
N ALA A 121 12.16 28.34 12.17
CA ALA A 121 13.54 28.21 11.71
C ALA A 121 14.22 26.94 12.22
N ALA A 122 13.97 26.52 13.46
CA ALA A 122 14.50 25.28 14.04
C ALA A 122 13.95 24.02 13.34
N THR A 123 12.68 24.03 12.93
CA THR A 123 12.11 22.91 12.17
C THR A 123 12.72 22.85 10.77
N TYR A 124 12.92 24.00 10.12
CA TYR A 124 13.55 24.04 8.81
C TYR A 124 15.02 23.64 8.84
N SER A 125 15.79 24.06 9.85
CA SER A 125 17.19 23.62 10.02
C SER A 125 17.26 22.11 10.19
N SER A 126 16.44 21.55 11.08
CA SER A 126 16.38 20.11 11.31
C SER A 126 16.04 19.33 10.02
N LEU A 127 15.08 19.78 9.23
CA LEU A 127 14.75 19.16 7.93
C LEU A 127 15.90 19.27 6.90
N ILE A 128 16.62 20.40 6.87
CA ILE A 128 17.78 20.56 5.98
C ILE A 128 18.91 19.62 6.40
N MET A 129 19.14 19.47 7.70
CA MET A 129 20.15 18.55 8.25
C MET A 129 19.76 17.09 7.99
N GLU A 130 18.49 16.71 8.18
CA GLU A 130 17.99 15.36 7.91
C GLU A 130 18.21 14.95 6.44
N GLU A 131 18.06 15.89 5.51
CA GLU A 131 18.24 15.64 4.07
C GLU A 131 19.72 15.67 3.63
N LEU A 132 20.51 16.63 4.13
CA LEU A 132 21.89 16.86 3.67
C LEU A 132 22.96 16.13 4.50
N ASP A 133 22.63 15.71 5.72
CA ASP A 133 23.48 14.93 6.62
C ASP A 133 22.79 13.62 7.07
N PRO A 134 22.59 12.66 6.14
CA PRO A 134 21.86 11.42 6.40
C PRO A 134 22.55 10.48 7.41
N ASP A 135 23.79 10.79 7.78
CA ASP A 135 24.62 9.99 8.68
C ASP A 135 24.76 10.64 10.08
N ASP A 136 24.04 11.73 10.35
CA ASP A 136 24.02 12.43 11.66
C ASP A 136 25.42 12.81 12.16
N ARG A 137 26.23 13.43 11.29
CA ARG A 137 27.55 13.97 11.61
C ARG A 137 27.45 15.29 12.39
N GLY A 138 26.31 15.97 12.34
CA GLY A 138 26.04 17.24 13.00
C GLY A 138 26.44 18.47 12.19
N TYR A 139 26.88 18.29 10.94
CA TYR A 139 27.27 19.38 10.05
C TYR A 139 27.06 19.04 8.57
N ILE A 140 26.87 20.07 7.74
CA ILE A 140 26.86 19.98 6.28
C ILE A 140 28.01 20.80 5.70
N GLU A 141 28.62 20.34 4.62
CA GLU A 141 29.67 21.09 3.94
C GLU A 141 29.05 22.17 3.05
N ILE A 142 29.64 23.38 3.02
CA ILE A 142 29.08 24.54 2.30
C ILE A 142 28.76 24.23 0.83
N TRP A 143 29.60 23.45 0.15
CA TRP A 143 29.38 23.10 -1.26
C TRP A 143 28.10 22.28 -1.48
N GLN A 144 27.63 21.53 -0.47
CA GLN A 144 26.40 20.73 -0.56
C GLN A 144 25.19 21.65 -0.68
N LEU A 145 25.13 22.67 0.18
CA LEU A 145 24.09 23.69 0.17
C LEU A 145 24.22 24.62 -1.06
N GLU A 146 25.45 24.95 -1.46
CA GLU A 146 25.73 25.71 -2.69
C GLU A 146 25.18 24.99 -3.92
N THR A 147 25.41 23.69 -4.04
CA THR A 147 24.94 22.88 -5.17
C THR A 147 23.41 22.84 -5.22
N LEU A 148 22.75 22.76 -4.06
CA LEU A 148 21.28 22.77 -3.97
C LEU A 148 20.70 24.12 -4.41
N LEU A 149 21.20 25.23 -3.87
CA LEU A 149 20.73 26.57 -4.22
C LEU A 149 21.00 26.90 -5.69
N ARG A 150 22.15 26.49 -6.24
CA ARG A 150 22.45 26.62 -7.67
C ARG A 150 21.48 25.81 -8.52
N GLY A 151 21.11 24.59 -8.10
CA GLY A 151 20.12 23.77 -8.78
C GLY A 151 18.72 24.40 -8.84
N MET A 152 18.34 25.15 -7.80
CA MET A 152 17.05 25.86 -7.76
C MET A 152 17.03 27.15 -8.59
N VAL A 153 18.15 27.89 -8.63
CA VAL A 153 18.24 29.20 -9.29
C VAL A 153 18.66 29.09 -10.76
N SER A 154 19.46 28.10 -11.13
CA SER A 154 19.99 27.93 -12.49
C SER A 154 19.31 26.78 -13.25
N ALA A 155 18.09 27.02 -13.74
CA ALA A 155 17.48 26.19 -14.79
C ALA A 155 18.15 26.36 -16.18
N GLN A 156 19.20 27.20 -16.28
CA GLN A 156 19.81 27.65 -17.54
C GLN A 156 21.34 27.44 -17.62
N ALA A 157 21.96 26.72 -16.67
CA ALA A 157 23.39 26.41 -16.73
C ALA A 157 23.70 25.25 -17.72
N PRO A 158 24.92 25.20 -18.32
CA PRO A 158 25.28 24.16 -19.27
C PRO A 158 25.18 22.75 -18.65
N GLU A 159 24.36 21.89 -19.27
CA GLU A 159 23.86 20.63 -18.71
C GLU A 159 24.93 19.69 -18.13
N VAL A 160 26.14 19.67 -18.71
CA VAL A 160 27.16 18.66 -18.41
C VAL A 160 27.81 18.88 -17.04
N LYS A 161 28.07 20.14 -16.64
CA LYS A 161 28.71 20.44 -15.35
C LYS A 161 27.72 20.28 -14.19
N LEU A 162 26.45 20.64 -14.41
CA LEU A 162 25.36 20.47 -13.44
C LEU A 162 25.05 18.99 -13.19
N LYS A 163 25.08 18.12 -14.20
CA LYS A 163 24.86 16.67 -14.06
C LYS A 163 25.91 16.00 -13.15
N ARG A 164 27.16 16.48 -13.14
CA ARG A 164 28.24 15.89 -12.33
C ARG A 164 28.21 16.34 -10.87
N THR A 165 27.89 17.60 -10.59
CA THR A 165 27.77 18.12 -9.21
C THR A 165 26.47 17.68 -8.53
N THR A 166 25.37 17.59 -9.27
CA THR A 166 24.10 17.05 -8.74
C THR A 166 24.22 15.56 -8.42
N SER A 167 24.95 14.79 -9.23
CA SER A 167 25.22 13.38 -8.94
C SER A 167 26.18 13.16 -7.77
N SER A 168 27.13 14.07 -7.52
CA SER A 168 27.96 14.02 -6.31
C SER A 168 27.17 14.40 -5.05
N LEU A 169 26.31 15.43 -5.11
CA LEU A 169 25.41 15.81 -4.02
C LEU A 169 24.44 14.66 -3.68
N ALA A 170 23.79 14.09 -4.69
CA ALA A 170 22.90 12.94 -4.51
C ALA A 170 23.62 11.75 -3.88
N ARG A 171 24.92 11.57 -4.13
CA ARG A 171 25.72 10.52 -3.50
C ARG A 171 26.03 10.81 -2.04
N THR A 172 26.20 12.07 -1.65
CA THR A 172 26.40 12.46 -0.25
C THR A 172 25.13 12.33 0.58
N MET A 173 23.95 12.54 -0.02
CA MET A 173 22.64 12.34 0.61
C MET A 173 22.25 10.86 0.78
N ILE A 174 23.05 9.90 0.26
CA ILE A 174 22.84 8.48 0.53
C ILE A 174 23.59 8.11 1.82
N PRO A 175 22.89 7.57 2.85
CA PRO A 175 23.52 7.13 4.09
C PRO A 175 24.67 6.15 3.80
N MET A 176 25.76 6.23 4.56
CA MET A 176 26.94 5.38 4.43
C MET A 176 26.58 3.89 4.37
N ARG A 177 25.54 3.49 5.09
CA ARG A 177 25.01 2.12 5.14
C ARG A 177 24.58 1.56 3.76
N TYR A 178 24.22 2.41 2.81
CA TYR A 178 23.79 2.03 1.46
C TYR A 178 24.84 2.31 0.35
N ARG A 179 26.02 2.85 0.67
CA ARG A 179 27.03 3.26 -0.33
C ARG A 179 27.76 2.09 -1.00
N SER A 180 28.01 1.01 -0.27
CA SER A 180 28.67 -0.18 -0.85
C SER A 180 27.63 -1.20 -1.34
N PRO A 181 27.88 -1.92 -2.45
CA PRO A 181 26.92 -2.90 -2.98
C PRO A 181 26.55 -3.97 -1.95
N LEU A 182 27.54 -4.49 -1.20
CA LEU A 182 27.31 -5.52 -0.20
C LEU A 182 26.50 -4.99 1.01
N LYS A 183 26.91 -3.87 1.62
CA LYS A 183 26.16 -3.28 2.75
C LYS A 183 24.75 -2.87 2.33
N ARG A 184 24.57 -2.40 1.09
CA ARG A 184 23.26 -2.09 0.51
C ARG A 184 22.37 -3.32 0.43
N HIS A 185 22.89 -4.45 -0.05
CA HIS A 185 22.11 -5.69 -0.11
C HIS A 185 21.76 -6.18 1.29
N VAL A 186 22.73 -6.27 2.20
CA VAL A 186 22.51 -6.72 3.58
C VAL A 186 21.49 -5.85 4.29
N THR A 187 21.64 -4.53 4.21
CA THR A 187 20.72 -3.58 4.85
C THR A 187 19.33 -3.68 4.25
N ARG A 188 19.22 -3.72 2.92
CA ARG A 188 17.93 -3.89 2.25
C ARG A 188 17.24 -5.20 2.61
N THR A 189 18.00 -6.29 2.75
CA THR A 189 17.46 -7.58 3.21
C THR A 189 17.02 -7.51 4.67
N MET A 190 17.77 -6.82 5.53
CA MET A 190 17.43 -6.63 6.94
C MET A 190 16.17 -5.77 7.09
N ASP A 191 16.09 -4.65 6.36
CA ASP A 191 14.93 -3.77 6.35
C ASP A 191 13.70 -4.54 5.82
N PHE A 192 13.86 -5.28 4.72
CA PHE A 192 12.80 -6.15 4.20
C PHE A 192 12.32 -7.18 5.22
N ALA A 193 13.26 -7.84 5.91
CA ALA A 193 12.93 -8.82 6.95
C ALA A 193 12.21 -8.17 8.12
N HIS A 194 12.66 -7.00 8.56
CA HIS A 194 12.05 -6.24 9.65
C HIS A 194 10.65 -5.74 9.30
N GLU A 195 10.44 -5.20 8.10
CA GLU A 195 9.13 -4.75 7.62
C GLU A 195 8.14 -5.91 7.44
N ASN A 196 8.62 -7.09 7.03
CA ASN A 196 7.78 -8.23 6.65
C ASN A 196 7.84 -9.41 7.63
N TRP A 197 8.41 -9.25 8.83
CA TRP A 197 8.68 -10.36 9.74
C TRP A 197 7.42 -11.18 10.07
N LYS A 198 6.26 -10.53 10.27
CA LYS A 198 4.97 -11.19 10.52
C LYS A 198 4.53 -12.09 9.37
N ARG A 199 4.74 -11.63 8.12
CA ARG A 199 4.43 -12.39 6.89
C ARG A 199 5.35 -13.59 6.77
N ILE A 200 6.65 -13.38 6.97
CA ILE A 200 7.67 -14.43 6.90
C ILE A 200 7.37 -15.50 7.95
N TRP A 201 7.10 -15.10 9.19
CA TRP A 201 6.72 -16.00 10.29
C TRP A 201 5.52 -16.87 9.93
N LEU A 202 4.41 -16.25 9.53
CA LEU A 202 3.17 -16.98 9.23
C LEU A 202 3.34 -17.95 8.05
N VAL A 203 4.00 -17.51 6.97
CA VAL A 203 4.26 -18.36 5.79
C VAL A 203 5.19 -19.51 6.16
N THR A 204 6.22 -19.26 6.97
CA THR A 204 7.14 -20.31 7.43
C THR A 204 6.43 -21.35 8.28
N LEU A 205 5.60 -20.92 9.23
CA LEU A 205 4.78 -21.82 10.06
C LEU A 205 3.83 -22.68 9.21
N TRP A 206 3.17 -22.05 8.23
CA TRP A 206 2.27 -22.75 7.30
C TRP A 206 3.01 -23.75 6.41
N LEU A 207 4.19 -23.41 5.88
CA LEU A 207 5.02 -24.33 5.09
C LEU A 207 5.52 -25.50 5.94
N ALA A 208 5.96 -25.24 7.17
CA ALA A 208 6.37 -26.27 8.11
C ALA A 208 5.23 -27.25 8.43
N ALA A 209 4.02 -26.75 8.65
CA ALA A 209 2.84 -27.59 8.87
C ALA A 209 2.51 -28.47 7.65
N ASN A 210 2.56 -27.92 6.43
CA ASN A 210 2.36 -28.70 5.20
C ASN A 210 3.42 -29.79 5.03
N LEU A 211 4.70 -29.45 5.24
CA LEU A 211 5.80 -30.41 5.13
C LEU A 211 5.66 -31.53 6.18
N ALA A 212 5.37 -31.18 7.42
CA ALA A 212 5.17 -32.14 8.49
C ALA A 212 4.02 -33.12 8.19
N LEU A 213 2.87 -32.61 7.71
CA LEU A 213 1.73 -33.45 7.33
C LEU A 213 2.03 -34.35 6.13
N PHE A 214 2.74 -33.81 5.12
CA PHE A 214 3.17 -34.60 3.96
C PHE A 214 4.07 -35.76 4.39
N VAL A 215 5.12 -35.47 5.17
CA VAL A 215 6.07 -36.48 5.67
C VAL A 215 5.36 -37.50 6.56
N TYR A 216 4.49 -37.05 7.47
CA TYR A 216 3.71 -37.92 8.33
C TYR A 216 2.87 -38.92 7.52
N LYS A 217 2.14 -38.46 6.49
CA LYS A 217 1.36 -39.37 5.64
C LYS A 217 2.20 -40.23 4.73
N PHE A 218 3.31 -39.71 4.23
CA PHE A 218 4.25 -40.47 3.43
C PHE A 218 4.77 -41.69 4.20
N GLU A 219 5.26 -41.49 5.42
CA GLU A 219 5.75 -42.56 6.29
C GLU A 219 4.64 -43.49 6.77
N GLN A 220 3.44 -42.97 7.05
CA GLN A 220 2.29 -43.80 7.39
C GLN A 220 1.95 -44.79 6.26
N TYR A 221 1.93 -44.33 5.00
CA TYR A 221 1.56 -45.19 3.87
C TYR A 221 2.68 -46.14 3.45
N LYS A 222 3.95 -45.81 3.71
CA LYS A 222 5.10 -46.70 3.50
C LYS A 222 4.99 -47.99 4.32
N ARG A 223 4.34 -47.93 5.49
CA ARG A 223 4.11 -49.09 6.39
C ARG A 223 2.83 -49.87 6.08
N ARG A 224 2.02 -49.48 5.08
CA ARG A 224 0.76 -50.16 4.73
C ARG A 224 0.94 -51.18 3.60
N SER A 225 0.06 -52.19 3.55
CA SER A 225 0.03 -53.19 2.47
C SER A 225 -0.11 -52.57 1.07
N SER A 226 -0.78 -51.42 0.96
CA SER A 226 -0.90 -50.66 -0.30
C SER A 226 0.45 -50.24 -0.90
N PHE A 227 1.48 -50.05 -0.07
CA PHE A 227 2.83 -49.71 -0.54
C PHE A 227 3.47 -50.86 -1.33
N GLN A 228 3.19 -52.11 -0.98
CA GLN A 228 3.77 -53.26 -1.68
C GLN A 228 3.28 -53.41 -3.12
N VAL A 229 2.16 -52.77 -3.47
CA VAL A 229 1.58 -52.73 -4.82
C VAL A 229 1.96 -51.43 -5.54
N MET A 230 1.68 -50.27 -4.93
CA MET A 230 1.83 -48.97 -5.59
C MET A 230 3.18 -48.27 -5.33
N GLY A 231 3.97 -48.75 -4.37
CA GLY A 231 5.28 -48.18 -4.02
C GLY A 231 5.19 -46.75 -3.50
N ASN A 232 6.19 -45.92 -3.82
CA ASN A 232 6.24 -44.52 -3.38
C ASN A 232 5.10 -43.65 -3.93
N CYS A 233 4.43 -44.08 -5.01
CA CYS A 233 3.38 -43.29 -5.65
C CYS A 233 2.18 -43.07 -4.74
N VAL A 234 1.75 -44.11 -4.00
CA VAL A 234 0.66 -43.97 -3.04
C VAL A 234 1.06 -43.07 -1.87
N CYS A 235 2.34 -43.09 -1.47
CA CYS A 235 2.85 -42.21 -0.41
C CYS A 235 2.82 -40.75 -0.86
N VAL A 236 3.25 -40.44 -2.09
CA VAL A 236 3.17 -39.09 -2.67
C VAL A 236 1.72 -38.64 -2.83
N ALA A 237 0.86 -39.49 -3.39
CA ALA A 237 -0.55 -39.17 -3.59
C ALA A 237 -1.27 -38.87 -2.27
N LYS A 238 -0.99 -39.64 -1.22
CA LYS A 238 -1.61 -39.47 0.11
C LYS A 238 -0.97 -38.35 0.93
N GLY A 239 0.33 -38.10 0.75
CA GLY A 239 1.00 -36.91 1.29
C GLY A 239 0.39 -35.63 0.71
N ALA A 240 0.25 -35.55 -0.61
CA ALA A 240 -0.39 -34.42 -1.29
C ALA A 240 -1.87 -34.27 -0.92
N ALA A 241 -2.60 -35.38 -0.72
CA ALA A 241 -3.98 -35.33 -0.24
C ALA A 241 -4.08 -34.73 1.17
N GLU A 242 -3.12 -34.98 2.06
CA GLU A 242 -3.15 -34.44 3.42
C GLU A 242 -2.87 -32.93 3.45
N THR A 243 -1.93 -32.46 2.65
CA THR A 243 -1.68 -31.03 2.49
C THR A 243 -2.88 -30.33 1.85
N LEU A 244 -3.55 -30.97 0.87
CA LEU A 244 -4.80 -30.48 0.31
C LEU A 244 -5.89 -30.31 1.38
N LYS A 245 -6.07 -31.28 2.29
CA LYS A 245 -7.06 -31.14 3.38
C LYS A 245 -6.77 -29.92 4.25
N LEU A 246 -5.51 -29.71 4.65
CA LEU A 246 -5.12 -28.54 5.44
C LEU A 246 -5.39 -27.23 4.67
N ASN A 247 -4.95 -27.13 3.42
CA ASN A 247 -5.09 -25.89 2.66
C ASN A 247 -6.56 -25.60 2.30
N MET A 248 -7.35 -26.63 1.98
CA MET A 248 -8.80 -26.51 1.79
C MET A 248 -9.51 -26.12 3.09
N ALA A 249 -9.02 -26.53 4.27
CA ALA A 249 -9.53 -26.02 5.54
C ALA A 249 -9.18 -24.53 5.75
N LEU A 250 -7.92 -24.16 5.52
CA LEU A 250 -7.42 -22.82 5.80
C LEU A 250 -7.94 -21.75 4.83
N ILE A 251 -8.22 -22.07 3.57
CA ILE A 251 -8.56 -21.06 2.53
C ILE A 251 -9.82 -20.24 2.83
N LEU A 252 -10.72 -20.76 3.67
CA LEU A 252 -11.94 -20.06 4.10
C LEU A 252 -11.68 -19.02 5.21
N LEU A 253 -10.64 -19.20 6.03
CA LEU A 253 -10.39 -18.31 7.17
C LEU A 253 -10.01 -16.89 6.73
N PRO A 254 -9.13 -16.66 5.73
CA PRO A 254 -8.76 -15.32 5.29
C PRO A 254 -9.88 -14.54 4.60
N VAL A 255 -10.98 -15.19 4.22
CA VAL A 255 -12.16 -14.52 3.63
C VAL A 255 -13.25 -14.20 4.67
N CYS A 256 -13.01 -14.53 5.95
CA CYS A 256 -13.87 -14.20 7.08
C CYS A 256 -13.63 -12.75 7.56
N ARG A 257 -13.92 -11.77 6.70
CA ARG A 257 -13.53 -10.35 6.86
C ARG A 257 -14.02 -9.71 8.16
N ASN A 258 -15.25 -10.01 8.59
CA ASN A 258 -15.80 -9.39 9.80
C ASN A 258 -15.02 -9.86 11.03
N THR A 259 -14.80 -11.16 11.12
CA THR A 259 -14.01 -11.77 12.19
C THR A 259 -12.58 -11.23 12.18
N LEU A 260 -11.92 -11.22 11.02
CA LEU A 260 -10.54 -10.74 10.89
C LEU A 260 -10.40 -9.27 11.28
N THR A 261 -11.41 -8.45 10.97
CA THR A 261 -11.42 -7.03 11.37
C THR A 261 -11.49 -6.89 12.89
N THR A 262 -12.30 -7.71 13.57
CA THR A 262 -12.36 -7.74 15.04
C THR A 262 -11.06 -8.25 15.65
N LEU A 263 -10.49 -9.33 15.10
CA LEU A 263 -9.21 -9.88 15.57
C LEU A 263 -8.04 -8.91 15.37
N ARG A 264 -8.08 -8.08 14.33
CA ARG A 264 -7.06 -7.04 14.08
C ARG A 264 -6.96 -6.02 15.22
N SER A 265 -8.05 -5.72 15.92
CA SER A 265 -8.04 -4.83 17.09
C SER A 265 -7.58 -5.51 18.39
N THR A 266 -7.27 -6.81 18.36
CA THR A 266 -6.79 -7.56 19.55
C THR A 266 -5.28 -7.65 19.57
N ALA A 267 -4.72 -8.15 20.69
CA ALA A 267 -3.28 -8.42 20.82
C ALA A 267 -2.72 -9.35 19.73
N LEU A 268 -3.57 -10.17 19.10
CA LEU A 268 -3.17 -11.12 18.06
C LEU A 268 -2.60 -10.44 16.80
N SER A 269 -2.93 -9.17 16.55
CA SER A 269 -2.39 -8.39 15.41
C SER A 269 -0.89 -8.09 15.53
N HIS A 270 -0.31 -8.23 16.73
CA HIS A 270 1.14 -8.13 16.93
C HIS A 270 1.88 -9.31 16.28
N VAL A 271 1.23 -10.47 16.16
CA VAL A 271 1.84 -11.69 15.62
C VAL A 271 1.31 -12.05 14.23
N ILE A 272 0.03 -11.80 13.97
CA ILE A 272 -0.64 -12.19 12.71
C ILE A 272 -0.90 -10.96 11.83
N PRO A 273 -0.43 -10.94 10.57
CA PRO A 273 -0.68 -9.83 9.64
C PRO A 273 -2.08 -9.92 9.02
N PHE A 274 -3.11 -9.57 9.79
CA PHE A 274 -4.51 -9.67 9.36
C PHE A 274 -4.87 -8.84 8.12
N ASP A 275 -4.14 -7.76 7.83
CA ASP A 275 -4.37 -6.91 6.66
C ASP A 275 -3.99 -7.61 5.33
N ASP A 276 -3.14 -8.65 5.38
CA ASP A 276 -2.71 -9.42 4.20
C ASP A 276 -3.55 -10.67 3.94
N ASN A 277 -4.73 -10.77 4.55
CA ASN A 277 -5.59 -11.96 4.46
C ASN A 277 -5.87 -12.41 3.00
N ILE A 278 -6.18 -11.50 2.08
CA ILE A 278 -6.43 -11.84 0.67
C ILE A 278 -5.15 -12.27 -0.04
N ASN A 279 -3.98 -11.73 0.33
CA ASN A 279 -2.72 -12.18 -0.25
C ASN A 279 -2.40 -13.60 0.23
N PHE A 280 -2.62 -13.89 1.51
CA PHE A 280 -2.48 -15.24 2.05
C PHE A 280 -3.48 -16.23 1.42
N HIS A 281 -4.73 -15.82 1.17
CA HIS A 281 -5.73 -16.62 0.43
C HIS A 281 -5.22 -17.04 -0.97
N LYS A 282 -4.56 -16.13 -1.70
CA LYS A 282 -3.96 -16.45 -3.01
C LYS A 282 -2.81 -17.44 -2.90
N VAL A 283 -1.97 -17.31 -1.87
CA VAL A 283 -0.88 -18.27 -1.60
C VAL A 283 -1.44 -19.66 -1.31
N LEU A 284 -2.48 -19.75 -0.47
CA LEU A 284 -3.20 -21.01 -0.22
C LEU A 284 -3.81 -21.60 -1.49
N ALA A 285 -4.43 -20.79 -2.34
CA ALA A 285 -4.99 -21.24 -3.62
C ALA A 285 -3.91 -21.79 -4.55
N GLY A 286 -2.73 -21.15 -4.60
CA GLY A 286 -1.57 -21.64 -5.33
C GLY A 286 -1.08 -23.00 -4.81
N ALA A 287 -0.99 -23.17 -3.49
CA ALA A 287 -0.62 -24.44 -2.88
C ALA A 287 -1.66 -25.55 -3.14
N ILE A 288 -2.96 -25.20 -3.15
CA ILE A 288 -4.03 -26.12 -3.54
C ILE A 288 -3.85 -26.55 -5.00
N ALA A 289 -3.56 -25.62 -5.91
CA ALA A 289 -3.32 -25.97 -7.32
C ALA A 289 -2.16 -26.96 -7.46
N VAL A 290 -1.01 -26.68 -6.83
CA VAL A 290 0.16 -27.57 -6.84
C VAL A 290 -0.15 -28.92 -6.21
N GLY A 291 -0.79 -28.94 -5.04
CA GLY A 291 -1.19 -30.16 -4.34
C GLY A 291 -2.13 -31.02 -5.17
N THR A 292 -3.11 -30.42 -5.85
CA THR A 292 -4.05 -31.11 -6.75
C THR A 292 -3.31 -31.74 -7.92
N VAL A 293 -2.40 -31.00 -8.58
CA VAL A 293 -1.61 -31.54 -9.69
C VAL A 293 -0.77 -32.73 -9.23
N VAL A 294 -0.03 -32.60 -8.12
CA VAL A 294 0.80 -33.70 -7.58
C VAL A 294 -0.07 -34.92 -7.21
N HIS A 295 -1.20 -34.70 -6.54
CA HIS A 295 -2.13 -35.74 -6.14
C HIS A 295 -2.73 -36.48 -7.35
N THR A 296 -3.24 -35.73 -8.33
CA THR A 296 -3.86 -36.29 -9.54
C THR A 296 -2.85 -37.01 -10.39
N LEU A 297 -1.68 -36.43 -10.64
CA LEU A 297 -0.63 -37.08 -11.44
C LEU A 297 -0.18 -38.38 -10.77
N ALA A 298 0.09 -38.37 -9.46
CA ALA A 298 0.48 -39.59 -8.74
C ALA A 298 -0.58 -40.70 -8.88
N HIS A 299 -1.87 -40.36 -8.84
CA HIS A 299 -2.94 -41.32 -9.04
C HIS A 299 -3.03 -41.83 -10.49
N VAL A 300 -3.13 -40.93 -11.46
CA VAL A 300 -3.41 -41.26 -12.87
C VAL A 300 -2.20 -41.89 -13.57
N THR A 301 -0.98 -41.39 -13.32
CA THR A 301 0.21 -41.84 -14.05
C THR A 301 0.98 -42.95 -13.35
N CYS A 302 0.74 -43.19 -12.05
CA CYS A 302 1.49 -44.18 -11.30
C CYS A 302 0.63 -45.17 -10.50
N ASP A 303 -0.26 -44.71 -9.62
CA ASP A 303 -1.05 -45.64 -8.79
C ASP A 303 -1.97 -46.52 -9.64
N PHE A 304 -2.75 -45.91 -10.55
CA PHE A 304 -3.70 -46.66 -11.37
C PHE A 304 -3.00 -47.67 -12.28
N PRO A 305 -1.94 -47.32 -13.05
CA PRO A 305 -1.19 -48.31 -13.83
C PRO A 305 -0.61 -49.45 -12.98
N ARG A 306 -0.05 -49.15 -11.80
CA ARG A 306 0.50 -50.17 -10.89
C ARG A 306 -0.57 -51.07 -10.28
N LEU A 307 -1.76 -50.52 -10.03
CA LEU A 307 -2.89 -51.29 -9.51
C LEU A 307 -3.43 -52.28 -10.55
N VAL A 308 -3.52 -51.84 -11.80
CA VAL A 308 -4.03 -52.65 -12.92
C VAL A 308 -3.00 -53.70 -13.38
N SER A 309 -1.71 -53.37 -13.37
CA SER A 309 -0.62 -54.29 -13.79
C SER A 309 -0.12 -55.23 -12.68
N CYS A 310 -0.62 -55.10 -11.45
CA CYS A 310 -0.25 -55.98 -10.35
C CYS A 310 -0.68 -57.43 -10.64
N PRO A 311 0.18 -58.45 -10.39
CA PRO A 311 -0.24 -59.85 -10.43
C PRO A 311 -1.49 -60.08 -9.58
N SER A 312 -2.49 -60.78 -10.13
CA SER A 312 -3.81 -60.89 -9.51
C SER A 312 -3.75 -61.54 -8.12
N ASP A 313 -2.91 -62.54 -7.90
CA ASP A 313 -2.75 -63.19 -6.59
C ASP A 313 -2.29 -62.19 -5.51
N LYS A 314 -1.30 -61.37 -5.85
CA LYS A 314 -0.78 -60.32 -4.97
C LYS A 314 -1.83 -59.23 -4.72
N PHE A 315 -2.61 -58.87 -5.73
CA PHE A 315 -3.71 -57.91 -5.59
C PHE A 315 -4.80 -58.47 -4.67
N MET A 316 -5.26 -59.70 -4.88
CA MET A 316 -6.33 -60.32 -4.11
C MET A 316 -5.94 -60.49 -2.64
N ALA A 317 -4.70 -60.89 -2.36
CA ALA A 317 -4.19 -61.04 -0.99
C ALA A 317 -4.10 -59.70 -0.23
N LEU A 318 -3.61 -58.64 -0.87
CA LEU A 318 -3.29 -57.37 -0.19
C LEU A 318 -4.39 -56.30 -0.27
N LEU A 319 -5.10 -56.23 -1.41
CA LEU A 319 -6.07 -55.18 -1.74
C LEU A 319 -7.45 -55.72 -2.09
N GLY A 320 -7.61 -57.03 -2.31
CA GLY A 320 -8.88 -57.70 -2.59
C GLY A 320 -10.02 -57.27 -1.66
N PRO A 321 -9.84 -57.25 -0.32
CA PRO A 321 -10.89 -56.81 0.61
C PRO A 321 -11.37 -55.38 0.38
N ASN A 322 -10.53 -54.49 -0.16
CA ASN A 322 -10.89 -53.11 -0.43
C ASN A 322 -11.71 -52.96 -1.71
N PHE A 323 -11.47 -53.83 -2.70
CA PHE A 323 -12.11 -53.79 -4.03
C PHE A 323 -13.14 -54.91 -4.26
N GLY A 324 -13.60 -55.57 -3.19
CA GLY A 324 -14.61 -56.65 -3.31
C GLY A 324 -14.09 -57.87 -4.07
N PHE A 325 -12.81 -58.19 -3.89
CA PHE A 325 -12.10 -59.29 -4.56
C PHE A 325 -12.20 -59.27 -6.09
N ARG A 326 -12.33 -58.08 -6.68
CA ARG A 326 -12.25 -57.84 -8.12
C ARG A 326 -11.17 -56.81 -8.41
N GLN A 327 -10.19 -57.18 -9.22
CA GLN A 327 -9.17 -56.25 -9.68
C GLN A 327 -9.78 -55.29 -10.70
N PRO A 328 -9.74 -53.97 -10.46
CA PRO A 328 -10.36 -53.00 -11.36
C PRO A 328 -9.48 -52.76 -12.59
N THR A 329 -10.10 -52.46 -13.72
CA THR A 329 -9.40 -51.94 -14.90
C THR A 329 -9.16 -50.43 -14.77
N TYR A 330 -8.32 -49.86 -15.64
CA TYR A 330 -8.05 -48.42 -15.62
C TYR A 330 -9.31 -47.57 -15.86
N PRO A 331 -10.20 -47.91 -16.83
CA PRO A 331 -11.50 -47.24 -16.95
C PRO A 331 -12.39 -47.38 -15.71
N ASP A 332 -12.40 -48.55 -15.04
CA ASP A 332 -13.18 -48.74 -13.82
C ASP A 332 -12.73 -47.79 -12.70
N LEU A 333 -11.42 -47.53 -12.60
CA LEU A 333 -10.86 -46.58 -11.63
C LEU A 333 -11.26 -45.14 -11.93
N LEU A 334 -11.31 -44.75 -13.21
CA LEU A 334 -11.77 -43.41 -13.61
C LEU A 334 -13.29 -43.24 -13.43
N ALA A 335 -14.07 -44.27 -13.74
CA ALA A 335 -15.53 -44.28 -13.59
C ALA A 335 -16.00 -44.43 -12.13
N SER A 336 -15.09 -44.79 -11.24
CA SER A 336 -15.39 -44.90 -9.82
C SER A 336 -15.78 -43.56 -9.18
N ALA A 337 -16.41 -43.61 -8.00
CA ALA A 337 -16.83 -42.41 -7.28
C ALA A 337 -15.65 -41.43 -7.01
N PRO A 338 -14.46 -41.86 -6.49
CA PRO A 338 -13.31 -40.97 -6.38
C PRO A 338 -12.78 -40.45 -7.74
N GLY A 339 -12.83 -41.26 -8.79
CA GLY A 339 -12.40 -40.86 -10.14
C GLY A 339 -13.26 -39.74 -10.72
N VAL A 340 -14.57 -39.97 -10.81
CA VAL A 340 -15.54 -39.01 -11.36
C VAL A 340 -15.56 -37.71 -10.56
N THR A 341 -15.63 -37.80 -9.23
CA THR A 341 -15.59 -36.60 -8.37
C THR A 341 -14.27 -35.85 -8.51
N GLY A 342 -13.14 -36.55 -8.63
CA GLY A 342 -11.83 -35.95 -8.86
C GLY A 342 -11.76 -35.17 -10.17
N ILE A 343 -12.21 -35.78 -11.27
CA ILE A 343 -12.26 -35.14 -12.59
C ILE A 343 -13.15 -33.90 -12.56
N LEU A 344 -14.36 -34.00 -11.99
CA LEU A 344 -15.29 -32.89 -11.90
C LEU A 344 -14.73 -31.73 -11.07
N MET A 345 -14.07 -32.03 -9.94
CA MET A 345 -13.38 -31.02 -9.13
C MET A 345 -12.28 -30.33 -9.92
N ILE A 346 -11.46 -31.06 -10.68
CA ILE A 346 -10.37 -30.48 -11.49
C ILE A 346 -10.93 -29.53 -12.56
N ILE A 347 -11.99 -29.94 -13.27
CA ILE A 347 -12.63 -29.11 -14.30
C ILE A 347 -13.14 -27.80 -13.69
N ILE A 348 -13.89 -27.90 -12.59
CA ILE A 348 -14.45 -26.74 -11.89
C ILE A 348 -13.32 -25.83 -11.38
N MET A 349 -12.33 -26.39 -10.69
CA MET A 349 -11.22 -25.62 -10.13
C MET A 349 -10.40 -24.94 -11.22
N THR A 350 -10.12 -25.62 -12.33
CA THR A 350 -9.38 -25.04 -13.46
C THR A 350 -10.13 -23.85 -14.04
N PHE A 351 -11.44 -23.98 -14.24
CA PHE A 351 -12.30 -22.89 -14.69
C PHE A 351 -12.29 -21.71 -13.69
N SER A 352 -12.57 -21.97 -12.42
CA SER A 352 -12.62 -20.95 -11.37
C SER A 352 -11.27 -20.24 -11.14
N PHE A 353 -10.15 -20.98 -11.16
CA PHE A 353 -8.82 -20.42 -10.92
C PHE A 353 -8.35 -19.57 -12.11
N THR A 354 -8.68 -19.99 -13.34
CA THR A 354 -8.37 -19.22 -14.55
C THR A 354 -9.06 -17.86 -14.50
N LEU A 355 -10.36 -17.83 -14.18
CA LEU A 355 -11.12 -16.58 -14.09
C LEU A 355 -10.75 -15.72 -12.86
N ALA A 356 -10.11 -16.32 -11.84
CA ALA A 356 -9.59 -15.59 -10.69
C ALA A 356 -8.24 -14.90 -10.95
N MET A 357 -7.54 -15.22 -12.05
CA MET A 357 -6.28 -14.57 -12.42
C MET A 357 -6.49 -13.07 -12.67
N HIS A 358 -5.47 -12.25 -12.35
CA HIS A 358 -5.55 -10.79 -12.46
C HIS A 358 -5.93 -10.32 -13.87
N THR A 359 -5.39 -10.97 -14.89
CA THR A 359 -5.61 -10.67 -16.31
C THR A 359 -7.07 -10.82 -16.74
N PHE A 360 -7.73 -11.91 -16.32
CA PHE A 360 -9.14 -12.19 -16.63
C PHE A 360 -10.10 -11.39 -15.74
N ARG A 361 -9.83 -11.33 -14.43
CA ARG A 361 -10.70 -10.63 -13.47
C ARG A 361 -10.78 -9.12 -13.71
N ARG A 362 -9.68 -8.49 -14.16
CA ARG A 362 -9.65 -7.06 -14.50
C ARG A 362 -9.93 -6.77 -15.98
N SER A 363 -10.36 -7.78 -16.75
CA SER A 363 -10.64 -7.65 -18.19
C SER A 363 -9.51 -7.02 -18.99
N VAL A 364 -8.25 -7.31 -18.61
CA VAL A 364 -7.07 -6.86 -19.37
C VAL A 364 -7.02 -7.59 -20.71
N VAL A 365 -7.41 -8.87 -20.71
CA VAL A 365 -7.57 -9.68 -21.93
C VAL A 365 -9.00 -9.49 -22.44
N LYS A 366 -9.14 -8.89 -23.62
CA LYS A 366 -10.42 -8.80 -24.34
C LYS A 366 -10.61 -10.07 -25.16
N LEU A 367 -11.47 -10.96 -24.68
CA LEU A 367 -11.82 -12.19 -25.41
C LEU A 367 -12.71 -11.85 -26.62
N PRO A 368 -12.52 -12.51 -27.78
CA PRO A 368 -13.41 -12.34 -28.93
C PRO A 368 -14.82 -12.86 -28.63
N SER A 369 -15.83 -12.33 -29.34
CA SER A 369 -17.20 -12.85 -29.26
C SER A 369 -17.24 -14.32 -29.68
N PRO A 370 -17.93 -15.23 -28.96
CA PRO A 370 -18.91 -14.99 -27.88
C PRO A 370 -18.34 -14.97 -26.46
N LEU A 371 -17.04 -15.18 -26.26
CA LEU A 371 -16.41 -15.39 -24.95
C LEU A 371 -16.17 -14.10 -24.15
N HIS A 372 -16.55 -12.94 -24.66
CA HIS A 372 -16.35 -11.65 -23.99
C HIS A 372 -17.00 -11.58 -22.58
N HIS A 373 -18.11 -12.30 -22.38
CA HIS A 373 -18.80 -12.37 -21.07
C HIS A 373 -18.04 -13.20 -20.02
N LEU A 374 -17.01 -13.96 -20.41
CA LEU A 374 -16.17 -14.76 -19.50
C LEU A 374 -15.00 -13.96 -18.94
N ALA A 375 -14.92 -12.65 -19.18
CA ALA A 375 -13.92 -11.77 -18.58
C ALA A 375 -14.59 -10.69 -17.72
N GLY A 376 -13.97 -10.35 -16.60
CA GLY A 376 -14.45 -9.32 -15.68
C GLY A 376 -14.82 -9.82 -14.28
N PHE A 377 -15.21 -8.87 -13.43
CA PHE A 377 -15.48 -9.14 -12.02
C PHE A 377 -16.67 -10.07 -11.80
N ASN A 378 -17.74 -9.92 -12.59
CA ASN A 378 -18.93 -10.77 -12.48
C ASN A 378 -18.65 -12.23 -12.87
N ALA A 379 -17.96 -12.45 -14.00
CA ALA A 379 -17.52 -13.79 -14.41
C ALA A 379 -16.66 -14.46 -13.33
N PHE A 380 -15.68 -13.72 -12.78
CA PHE A 380 -14.91 -14.17 -11.63
C PHE A 380 -15.81 -14.53 -10.44
N TRP A 381 -16.75 -13.68 -10.06
CA TRP A 381 -17.58 -13.86 -8.88
C TRP A 381 -18.43 -15.13 -8.98
N TYR A 382 -19.12 -15.36 -10.09
CA TYR A 382 -19.94 -16.55 -10.30
C TYR A 382 -19.08 -17.82 -10.38
N ALA A 383 -17.99 -17.78 -11.15
CA ALA A 383 -17.08 -18.92 -11.25
C ALA A 383 -16.44 -19.28 -9.89
N HIS A 384 -16.17 -18.29 -9.04
CA HIS A 384 -15.64 -18.53 -7.70
C HIS A 384 -16.67 -19.15 -6.75
N HIS A 385 -17.97 -18.85 -6.91
CA HIS A 385 -19.03 -19.51 -6.13
C HIS A 385 -19.24 -20.97 -6.51
N LEU A 386 -18.88 -21.37 -7.73
CA LEU A 386 -18.88 -22.79 -8.14
C LEU A 386 -17.95 -23.65 -7.26
N LEU A 387 -16.96 -23.05 -6.58
CA LEU A 387 -16.12 -23.74 -5.61
C LEU A 387 -16.90 -24.28 -4.40
N LEU A 388 -18.12 -23.79 -4.12
CA LEU A 388 -19.01 -24.41 -3.14
C LEU A 388 -19.31 -25.87 -3.51
N LEU A 389 -19.55 -26.13 -4.80
CA LEU A 389 -19.75 -27.49 -5.32
C LEU A 389 -18.49 -28.33 -5.15
N VAL A 390 -17.28 -27.74 -5.28
CA VAL A 390 -16.01 -28.45 -5.03
C VAL A 390 -15.91 -28.94 -3.59
N TYR A 391 -16.38 -28.18 -2.60
CA TYR A 391 -16.42 -28.68 -1.21
C TYR A 391 -17.34 -29.87 -1.03
N VAL A 392 -18.53 -29.84 -1.66
CA VAL A 392 -19.46 -30.98 -1.64
C VAL A 392 -18.81 -32.20 -2.29
N LEU A 393 -18.23 -32.02 -3.48
CA LEU A 393 -17.52 -33.07 -4.20
C LEU A 393 -16.31 -33.60 -3.42
N LEU A 394 -15.58 -32.75 -2.69
CA LEU A 394 -14.43 -33.15 -1.87
C LEU A 394 -14.85 -34.06 -0.70
N VAL A 395 -16.00 -33.77 -0.08
CA VAL A 395 -16.57 -34.64 0.97
C VAL A 395 -16.99 -35.98 0.38
N VAL A 396 -17.69 -35.99 -0.76
CA VAL A 396 -18.09 -37.22 -1.46
C VAL A 396 -16.85 -38.02 -1.89
N HIS A 397 -15.88 -37.38 -2.53
CA HIS A 397 -14.61 -37.95 -2.96
C HIS A 397 -13.89 -38.63 -1.79
N SER A 398 -13.84 -37.97 -0.63
CA SER A 398 -13.18 -38.47 0.57
C SER A 398 -13.96 -39.58 1.27
N TYR A 399 -15.29 -39.59 1.15
CA TYR A 399 -16.14 -40.62 1.74
C TYR A 399 -16.02 -41.95 0.99
N PHE A 400 -15.93 -41.92 -0.34
CA PHE A 400 -15.89 -43.13 -1.18
C PHE A 400 -14.46 -43.65 -1.48
N ILE A 401 -13.45 -43.26 -0.72
CA ILE A 401 -12.07 -43.73 -0.92
C ILE A 401 -11.91 -45.24 -0.71
N PHE A 402 -11.09 -45.89 -1.55
CA PHE A 402 -10.89 -47.35 -1.55
C PHE A 402 -10.06 -47.87 -0.37
N LEU A 403 -9.00 -47.15 0.00
CA LEU A 403 -7.94 -47.68 0.88
C LEU A 403 -8.28 -47.59 2.38
N THR A 404 -9.44 -47.05 2.76
CA THR A 404 -9.83 -46.88 4.17
C THR A 404 -11.35 -46.90 4.27
N ARG A 405 -11.92 -48.00 4.81
CA ARG A 405 -13.37 -48.19 4.95
C ARG A 405 -13.95 -47.55 6.21
N ILE A 406 -13.18 -47.54 7.29
CA ILE A 406 -13.63 -47.08 8.61
C ILE A 406 -13.86 -45.55 8.59
N TRP A 407 -15.08 -45.13 8.90
CA TRP A 407 -15.54 -43.74 8.74
C TRP A 407 -14.71 -42.72 9.54
N TYR A 408 -14.36 -43.00 10.79
CA TYR A 408 -13.57 -42.08 11.63
C TYR A 408 -12.11 -41.97 11.19
N LYS A 409 -11.61 -42.90 10.36
CA LYS A 409 -10.26 -42.81 9.76
C LYS A 409 -10.25 -41.95 8.48
N LYS A 410 -11.42 -41.57 7.95
CA LYS A 410 -11.59 -40.68 6.79
C LYS A 410 -11.53 -39.23 7.26
N THR A 411 -10.33 -38.73 7.55
CA THR A 411 -10.13 -37.46 8.28
C THR A 411 -10.61 -36.19 7.56
N THR A 412 -10.93 -36.21 6.25
CA THR A 412 -11.25 -34.98 5.50
C THR A 412 -12.38 -34.17 6.13
N TRP A 413 -13.47 -34.81 6.57
CA TRP A 413 -14.59 -34.08 7.18
C TRP A 413 -14.18 -33.37 8.48
N MET A 414 -13.21 -33.93 9.22
CA MET A 414 -12.69 -33.34 10.46
C MET A 414 -11.90 -32.06 10.19
N PHE A 415 -11.14 -32.02 9.10
CA PHE A 415 -10.44 -30.81 8.66
C PHE A 415 -11.42 -29.71 8.22
N LEU A 416 -12.50 -30.09 7.54
CA LEU A 416 -13.41 -29.14 6.91
C LEU A 416 -14.50 -28.62 7.86
N ILE A 417 -14.96 -29.39 8.84
CA ILE A 417 -16.14 -29.05 9.64
C ILE A 417 -15.96 -27.71 10.38
N VAL A 418 -14.83 -27.50 11.06
CA VAL A 418 -14.61 -26.28 11.85
C VAL A 418 -14.54 -25.03 10.97
N PRO A 419 -13.69 -24.96 9.92
CA PRO A 419 -13.64 -23.76 9.07
C PRO A 419 -14.91 -23.51 8.27
N VAL A 420 -15.60 -24.56 7.80
CA VAL A 420 -16.86 -24.41 7.06
C VAL A 420 -17.96 -23.88 7.96
N LEU A 421 -18.10 -24.42 9.18
CA LEU A 421 -19.06 -23.90 10.16
C LEU A 421 -18.73 -22.45 10.52
N PHE A 422 -17.47 -22.14 10.75
CA PHE A 422 -17.02 -20.79 11.08
C PHE A 422 -17.36 -19.78 9.96
N TYR A 423 -17.04 -20.14 8.71
CA TYR A 423 -17.39 -19.34 7.54
C TYR A 423 -18.91 -19.20 7.36
N ALA A 424 -19.67 -20.27 7.55
CA ALA A 424 -21.13 -20.26 7.48
C ALA A 424 -21.73 -19.32 8.54
N CYS A 425 -21.26 -19.39 9.80
CA CYS A 425 -21.66 -18.49 10.87
C CYS A 425 -21.41 -17.02 10.49
N GLU A 426 -20.24 -16.68 9.95
CA GLU A 426 -19.97 -15.31 9.50
C GLU A 426 -20.95 -14.86 8.40
N ARG A 427 -21.24 -15.74 7.43
CA ARG A 427 -22.19 -15.44 6.35
C ARG A 427 -23.62 -15.25 6.86
N ILE A 428 -24.05 -16.06 7.84
CA ILE A 428 -25.34 -15.93 8.51
C ILE A 428 -25.42 -14.61 9.27
N ILE A 429 -24.41 -14.29 10.09
CA ILE A 429 -24.36 -13.00 10.84
C ILE A 429 -24.45 -11.81 9.87
N ARG A 430 -23.76 -11.89 8.73
CA ARG A 430 -23.83 -10.83 7.72
C ARG A 430 -25.23 -10.72 7.12
N LYS A 431 -25.91 -11.83 6.84
CA LYS A 431 -27.27 -11.83 6.30
C LYS A 431 -28.29 -11.28 7.31
N VAL A 432 -28.12 -11.59 8.59
CA VAL A 432 -28.96 -10.99 9.66
C VAL A 432 -28.74 -9.48 9.75
N ARG A 433 -27.48 -9.01 9.68
CA ARG A 433 -27.16 -7.58 9.69
C ARG A 433 -27.70 -6.83 8.48
N GLU A 434 -27.68 -7.44 7.30
CA GLU A 434 -28.24 -6.84 6.07
C GLU A 434 -29.69 -6.37 6.28
N ASN A 435 -30.52 -7.19 6.93
CA ASN A 435 -31.93 -6.84 7.19
C ASN A 435 -32.09 -5.67 8.18
N ASN A 436 -31.09 -5.39 9.00
CA ASN A 436 -31.18 -4.37 10.07
C ASN A 436 -30.63 -2.99 9.66
N TYR A 437 -29.90 -2.88 8.55
CA TYR A 437 -29.22 -1.65 8.13
C TYR A 437 -29.70 -1.13 6.77
N HIS A 438 -31.00 -1.22 6.50
CA HIS A 438 -31.60 -0.52 5.36
C HIS A 438 -31.50 1.00 5.57
N VAL A 439 -31.03 1.70 4.54
CA VAL A 439 -30.86 3.17 4.54
C VAL A 439 -31.67 3.81 3.45
N ASN A 440 -32.28 4.95 3.77
CA ASN A 440 -32.98 5.78 2.80
C ASN A 440 -31.99 6.76 2.17
N ILE A 441 -32.11 6.97 0.86
CA ILE A 441 -31.30 7.94 0.13
C ILE A 441 -31.94 9.32 0.28
N LEU A 442 -31.17 10.27 0.77
CA LEU A 442 -31.59 11.66 0.98
C LEU A 442 -31.28 12.52 -0.25
N LYS A 443 -30.09 12.36 -0.82
CA LYS A 443 -29.63 13.15 -1.97
C LYS A 443 -28.74 12.30 -2.88
N ALA A 444 -28.96 12.40 -4.19
CA ALA A 444 -28.06 11.85 -5.19
C ALA A 444 -27.62 12.97 -6.15
N ALA A 445 -26.32 13.01 -6.46
CA ALA A 445 -25.77 13.99 -7.39
C ALA A 445 -24.73 13.33 -8.30
N ILE A 446 -24.74 13.70 -9.58
CA ILE A 446 -23.74 13.23 -10.56
C ILE A 446 -22.79 14.39 -10.87
N TYR A 447 -21.51 14.18 -10.59
CA TYR A 447 -20.45 15.15 -10.82
C TYR A 447 -19.73 14.94 -12.16
N PRO A 448 -19.18 16.00 -12.77
CA PRO A 448 -18.26 15.91 -13.90
C PRO A 448 -17.09 14.96 -13.58
N GLY A 449 -16.72 14.08 -14.51
CA GLY A 449 -15.73 13.02 -14.28
C GLY A 449 -16.33 11.65 -13.89
N ASN A 450 -17.62 11.43 -14.17
CA ASN A 450 -18.36 10.19 -13.91
C ASN A 450 -18.26 9.70 -12.46
N VAL A 451 -18.60 10.61 -11.53
CA VAL A 451 -18.69 10.30 -10.10
C VAL A 451 -20.13 10.49 -9.62
N LEU A 452 -20.71 9.46 -9.03
CA LEU A 452 -21.98 9.50 -8.34
C LEU A 452 -21.75 9.77 -6.86
N SER A 453 -22.41 10.78 -6.30
CA SER A 453 -22.42 11.09 -4.87
C SER A 453 -23.77 10.71 -4.28
N LEU A 454 -23.75 9.83 -3.29
CA LEU A 454 -24.94 9.38 -2.58
C LEU A 454 -24.87 9.85 -1.13
N HIS A 455 -25.92 10.53 -0.68
CA HIS A 455 -26.14 10.91 0.69
C HIS A 455 -27.32 10.08 1.22
N MET A 456 -27.09 9.38 2.31
CA MET A 456 -28.01 8.43 2.91
C MET A 456 -28.30 8.83 4.35
N LYS A 457 -29.50 8.51 4.84
CA LYS A 457 -29.85 8.69 6.24
C LYS A 457 -28.95 7.78 7.09
N LYS A 458 -28.31 8.36 8.11
CA LYS A 458 -27.48 7.60 9.04
C LYS A 458 -28.37 6.70 9.90
N PRO A 459 -28.15 5.37 9.92
CA PRO A 459 -28.92 4.47 10.78
C PRO A 459 -28.75 4.85 12.27
N PRO A 460 -29.79 4.68 13.09
CA PRO A 460 -29.69 4.92 14.52
C PRO A 460 -28.60 4.02 15.15
N GLY A 461 -27.73 4.61 15.96
CA GLY A 461 -26.61 3.91 16.59
C GLY A 461 -25.41 3.62 15.68
N PHE A 462 -25.43 4.05 14.41
CA PHE A 462 -24.30 3.86 13.50
C PHE A 462 -23.12 4.79 13.85
N LYS A 463 -22.02 4.21 14.34
CA LYS A 463 -20.79 4.92 14.72
C LYS A 463 -19.64 4.50 13.79
N TYR A 464 -18.87 5.48 13.32
CA TYR A 464 -17.69 5.25 12.47
C TYR A 464 -16.59 6.30 12.76
N LYS A 465 -15.37 6.03 12.29
CA LYS A 465 -14.23 6.95 12.36
C LYS A 465 -13.86 7.45 10.97
N SER A 466 -13.21 8.61 10.90
CA SER A 466 -12.69 9.15 9.63
C SER A 466 -11.76 8.14 8.95
N GLY A 467 -11.87 8.03 7.62
CA GLY A 467 -11.10 7.07 6.82
C GLY A 467 -11.68 5.64 6.77
N MET A 468 -12.77 5.35 7.47
CA MET A 468 -13.47 4.07 7.33
C MET A 468 -14.27 4.00 6.02
N TYR A 469 -14.56 2.78 5.58
CA TYR A 469 -15.39 2.48 4.41
C TYR A 469 -16.59 1.63 4.81
N LEU A 470 -17.63 1.65 4.01
CA LEU A 470 -18.83 0.81 4.16
C LEU A 470 -19.06 -0.02 2.90
N PHE A 471 -19.88 -1.07 2.99
CA PHE A 471 -20.31 -1.82 1.83
C PHE A 471 -21.73 -1.39 1.45
N VAL A 472 -21.93 -1.07 0.18
CA VAL A 472 -23.25 -0.73 -0.39
C VAL A 472 -23.73 -1.90 -1.23
N LYS A 473 -25.01 -2.25 -1.06
CA LYS A 473 -25.77 -3.11 -1.96
C LYS A 473 -26.99 -2.35 -2.44
N CYS A 474 -27.23 -2.37 -3.75
CA CYS A 474 -28.43 -1.81 -4.38
C CYS A 474 -29.18 -2.96 -5.06
N PRO A 475 -30.29 -3.46 -4.47
CA PRO A 475 -31.05 -4.57 -5.02
C PRO A 475 -31.55 -4.35 -6.45
N ASP A 476 -31.85 -3.09 -6.82
CA ASP A 476 -32.31 -2.71 -8.16
C ASP A 476 -31.23 -2.87 -9.24
N VAL A 477 -29.96 -2.88 -8.84
CA VAL A 477 -28.82 -3.13 -9.74
C VAL A 477 -28.42 -4.61 -9.69
N SER A 478 -28.20 -5.14 -8.48
CA SER A 478 -27.84 -6.55 -8.27
C SER A 478 -28.26 -7.01 -6.87
N PRO A 479 -29.06 -8.08 -6.73
CA PRO A 479 -29.61 -8.50 -5.45
C PRO A 479 -28.57 -9.10 -4.49
N PHE A 480 -27.38 -9.51 -4.99
CA PHE A 480 -26.38 -10.26 -4.22
C PHE A 480 -25.04 -9.56 -4.05
N GLU A 481 -24.76 -8.50 -4.82
CA GLU A 481 -23.45 -7.85 -4.84
C GLU A 481 -23.30 -6.76 -3.77
N TRP A 482 -22.15 -6.78 -3.09
CA TRP A 482 -21.76 -5.79 -2.10
C TRP A 482 -20.45 -5.14 -2.52
N HIS A 483 -20.45 -3.82 -2.65
CA HIS A 483 -19.29 -3.05 -3.12
C HIS A 483 -18.78 -2.10 -2.03
N PRO A 484 -17.45 -2.09 -1.73
CA PRO A 484 -16.88 -1.23 -0.69
C PRO A 484 -16.66 0.20 -1.20
N PHE A 485 -17.06 1.19 -0.40
CA PHE A 485 -16.84 2.62 -0.66
C PHE A 485 -16.43 3.36 0.62
N SER A 486 -15.44 4.23 0.48
CA SER A 486 -14.97 5.08 1.58
C SER A 486 -16.06 6.06 1.99
N ILE A 487 -16.25 6.24 3.29
CA ILE A 487 -17.21 7.21 3.82
C ILE A 487 -16.61 8.60 3.65
N THR A 488 -17.31 9.49 2.96
CA THR A 488 -16.85 10.85 2.66
C THR A 488 -17.45 11.91 3.59
N SER A 489 -18.46 11.56 4.39
CA SER A 489 -19.02 12.40 5.45
C SER A 489 -18.17 12.35 6.72
N ALA A 490 -18.28 13.38 7.56
CA ALA A 490 -17.64 13.41 8.87
C ALA A 490 -18.45 12.58 9.90
N PRO A 491 -17.80 11.92 10.90
CA PRO A 491 -18.51 11.15 11.92
C PRO A 491 -19.62 11.89 12.68
N GLY A 492 -19.48 13.22 12.79
CA GLY A 492 -20.46 14.11 13.42
C GLY A 492 -21.65 14.48 12.53
N ASP A 493 -21.62 14.19 11.24
CA ASP A 493 -22.73 14.48 10.33
C ASP A 493 -23.94 13.57 10.62
N ASP A 494 -25.14 14.12 10.42
CA ASP A 494 -26.42 13.41 10.56
C ASP A 494 -26.75 12.51 9.35
N TYR A 495 -25.92 12.56 8.31
CA TYR A 495 -26.02 11.76 7.12
C TYR A 495 -24.73 10.96 6.87
N LEU A 496 -24.83 9.96 6.01
CA LEU A 496 -23.70 9.20 5.48
C LEU A 496 -23.53 9.54 4.00
N SER A 497 -22.33 9.91 3.57
CA SER A 497 -22.06 10.13 2.15
C SER A 497 -20.98 9.20 1.60
N VAL A 498 -21.12 8.82 0.33
CA VAL A 498 -20.11 8.11 -0.46
C VAL A 498 -19.97 8.72 -1.84
N HIS A 499 -18.75 8.73 -2.37
CA HIS A 499 -18.45 9.16 -3.73
C HIS A 499 -17.96 7.97 -4.55
N ILE A 500 -18.73 7.59 -5.56
CA ILE A 500 -18.58 6.37 -6.36
C ILE A 500 -18.15 6.77 -7.77
N ARG A 501 -16.91 6.43 -8.14
CA ARG A 501 -16.44 6.57 -9.53
C ARG A 501 -16.96 5.39 -10.36
N THR A 502 -17.45 5.64 -11.57
CA THR A 502 -17.85 4.55 -12.48
C THR A 502 -16.64 3.89 -13.11
N LEU A 503 -16.32 2.69 -12.65
CA LEU A 503 -15.15 1.91 -13.09
C LEU A 503 -15.51 0.52 -13.61
N GLY A 504 -16.67 0.00 -13.23
CA GLY A 504 -17.18 -1.31 -13.63
C GLY A 504 -18.64 -1.29 -14.03
N ASP A 505 -19.15 -2.46 -14.40
CA ASP A 505 -20.54 -2.74 -14.74
C ASP A 505 -21.51 -2.30 -13.62
N TRP A 506 -21.33 -2.79 -12.40
CA TRP A 506 -22.22 -2.46 -11.27
C TRP A 506 -22.25 -0.94 -10.99
N THR A 507 -21.09 -0.28 -10.96
CA THR A 507 -21.01 1.17 -10.69
C THR A 507 -21.59 2.00 -11.83
N SER A 508 -21.48 1.53 -13.07
CA SER A 508 -22.06 2.19 -14.24
C SER A 508 -23.58 2.09 -14.22
N GLU A 509 -24.11 0.91 -13.90
CA GLU A 509 -25.56 0.69 -13.81
C GLU A 509 -26.18 1.47 -12.65
N LEU A 510 -25.51 1.50 -11.49
CA LEU A 510 -25.93 2.34 -10.37
C LEU A 510 -25.99 3.83 -10.77
N ARG A 511 -24.96 4.35 -11.45
CA ARG A 511 -24.97 5.73 -11.95
C ARG A 511 -26.11 5.95 -12.93
N ASN A 512 -26.36 5.02 -13.85
CA ASN A 512 -27.42 5.15 -14.85
C ASN A 512 -28.82 5.16 -14.19
N LEU A 513 -29.04 4.33 -13.17
CA LEU A 513 -30.27 4.31 -12.39
C LEU A 513 -30.54 5.66 -11.74
N PHE A 514 -29.57 6.21 -11.01
CA PHE A 514 -29.72 7.54 -10.42
C PHE A 514 -29.76 8.65 -11.47
N GLY A 515 -29.08 8.49 -12.62
CA GLY A 515 -29.12 9.42 -13.74
C GLY A 515 -30.53 9.60 -14.29
N LYS A 516 -31.23 8.48 -14.54
CA LYS A 516 -32.64 8.50 -14.97
C LYS A 516 -33.54 9.22 -13.95
N CYS A 517 -33.35 8.96 -12.65
CA CYS A 517 -34.09 9.66 -11.60
C CYS A 517 -33.78 11.16 -11.56
N CYS A 518 -32.52 11.55 -11.81
CA CYS A 518 -32.10 12.95 -11.87
C CYS A 518 -32.71 13.69 -13.07
N GLU A 519 -32.69 13.09 -14.25
CA GLU A 519 -33.27 13.64 -15.47
C GLU A 519 -34.80 13.78 -15.37
N ALA A 520 -35.48 12.82 -14.74
CA ALA A 520 -36.93 12.88 -14.50
C ALA A 520 -37.32 14.03 -13.55
N GLN A 521 -36.53 14.32 -12.51
CA GLN A 521 -36.81 15.47 -11.62
C GLN A 521 -36.53 16.82 -12.29
N VAL A 522 -35.49 16.92 -13.12
CA VAL A 522 -35.16 18.15 -13.87
C VAL A 522 -36.20 18.45 -14.96
N THR A 523 -36.77 17.43 -15.59
CA THR A 523 -37.86 17.63 -16.56
C THR A 523 -39.19 17.98 -15.87
N SER A 524 -39.42 17.52 -14.64
CA SER A 524 -40.60 17.85 -13.83
C SER A 524 -40.58 19.26 -13.23
N LYS A 525 -39.40 19.77 -12.83
CA LYS A 525 -39.22 21.14 -12.34
C LYS A 525 -38.56 21.99 -13.42
N LYS A 526 -39.30 22.90 -14.08
CA LYS A 526 -38.72 23.96 -14.94
C LYS A 526 -37.63 24.71 -14.16
N ALA A 527 -36.36 24.31 -14.28
CA ALA A 527 -35.25 24.94 -13.60
C ALA A 527 -33.96 24.82 -14.41
N THR A 528 -33.25 25.94 -14.42
CA THR A 528 -32.12 26.34 -15.25
C THR A 528 -30.89 25.43 -15.10
N LEU A 529 -30.28 25.11 -16.25
CA LEU A 529 -29.03 24.36 -16.43
C LEU A 529 -27.89 24.91 -15.56
N SER A 530 -27.42 24.11 -14.58
CA SER A 530 -25.98 24.03 -14.22
C SER A 530 -25.64 22.95 -13.18
N ARG A 531 -26.60 22.18 -12.63
CA ARG A 531 -26.27 21.06 -11.73
C ARG A 531 -27.43 20.06 -11.66
N LEU A 532 -27.23 18.81 -12.08
CA LEU A 532 -28.18 17.71 -11.85
C LEU A 532 -28.07 17.29 -10.38
N GLU A 533 -28.78 18.00 -9.50
CA GLU A 533 -28.95 17.63 -8.09
C GLU A 533 -30.37 17.12 -7.87
N THR A 534 -30.51 15.94 -7.24
CA THR A 534 -31.81 15.47 -6.76
C THR A 534 -31.84 15.50 -5.25
N THR A 535 -32.77 16.28 -4.68
CA THR A 535 -33.17 16.18 -3.28
C THR A 535 -34.39 15.27 -3.25
N VAL A 536 -34.23 14.05 -2.70
CA VAL A 536 -35.38 13.18 -2.44
C VAL A 536 -35.92 13.60 -1.08
N VAL A 537 -37.04 14.32 -1.08
CA VAL A 537 -37.80 14.55 0.15
C VAL A 537 -38.47 13.23 0.49
N ALA A 538 -38.02 12.57 1.54
CA ALA A 538 -38.70 11.40 2.06
C ALA A 538 -40.03 11.87 2.66
N ASP A 539 -41.16 11.44 2.08
CA ASP A 539 -42.46 11.58 2.73
C ASP A 539 -42.42 10.79 4.04
N SER A 540 -42.28 11.52 5.15
CA SER A 540 -42.56 10.98 6.47
C SER A 540 -44.07 10.83 6.60
N ALA A 541 -44.59 9.68 6.20
CA ALA A 541 -45.88 9.24 6.69
C ALA A 541 -45.76 9.07 8.21
N THR A 542 -46.22 10.07 8.94
CA THR A 542 -46.65 9.93 10.32
C THR A 542 -47.81 8.95 10.34
N GLU A 543 -47.54 7.68 10.67
CA GLU A 543 -48.59 6.83 11.22
C GLU A 543 -48.88 7.36 12.63
N ASP A 544 -49.98 8.10 12.70
CA ASP A 544 -50.64 8.47 13.93
C ASP A 544 -50.95 7.22 14.76
N THR A 545 -50.72 7.37 16.05
CA THR A 545 -51.22 6.53 17.13
C THR A 545 -52.65 6.04 16.90
N ARG A 546 -52.82 4.73 16.82
CA ARG A 546 -53.78 4.00 17.65
C ARG A 546 -53.36 2.56 17.89
#